data_AF-A0A061NS96-F1
#
_entry.id   AF-A0A061NS96-F1
#
_cell.length_a   1.000
_cell.length_b   1.000
_cell.length_c   1.000
_cell.angle_alpha   90.00
_cell.angle_beta   90.00
_cell.angle_gamma   90.00
#
_symmetry.space_group_name_H-M   'P 1'
#
loop_
_entity.id
_entity.type
_entity.pdbx_description
1 polymer ?
#
loop_
_entity_poly.entity_id
_entity_poly.type
_entity_poly.pdbx_seq_one_letter_code
_entity_poly.pdbx_strand_id
1 'polypeptide(L)'
;MTIQHTSMFAPVQSIAQETIQPRVERTTSDAHESFATTLQQAIQSVNNEQQHSQEMTTRLVNGDVESLHDVMIASEKAGIALQATVEVRNKVVEAYETMMRMQV
;
A
#
# COMPACT_ATOMS: atom_id res chain seq x y z
N MET A 1 -63.66 48.61 -1.49
CA MET A 1 -63.35 47.89 -2.75
C MET A 1 -61.87 47.50 -2.69
N THR A 2 -61.57 46.23 -2.39
CA THR A 2 -61.07 45.23 -3.37
C THR A 2 -59.58 45.47 -3.66
N ILE A 3 -58.63 44.80 -2.99
CA ILE A 3 -58.13 43.42 -3.20
C ILE A 3 -57.27 43.25 -4.46
N GLN A 4 -56.11 42.60 -4.23
CA GLN A 4 -55.17 41.88 -5.10
C GLN A 4 -54.08 42.70 -5.81
N HIS A 5 -52.77 42.44 -5.62
CA HIS A 5 -51.95 41.20 -5.70
C HIS A 5 -51.15 41.23 -7.00
N THR A 6 -49.83 41.40 -6.89
CA THR A 6 -48.87 40.47 -7.51
C THR A 6 -47.44 40.96 -7.24
N SER A 7 -46.65 40.01 -6.78
CA SER A 7 -45.20 40.05 -6.59
C SER A 7 -44.46 40.50 -7.84
N MET A 8 -43.40 41.29 -7.65
CA MET A 8 -42.22 41.25 -8.51
C MET A 8 -40.98 41.10 -7.63
N PHE A 9 -40.63 39.86 -7.34
CA PHE A 9 -39.30 39.47 -6.92
C PHE A 9 -38.54 39.08 -8.19
N ALA A 10 -37.56 39.88 -8.58
CA ALA A 10 -36.61 39.51 -9.62
C ALA A 10 -35.67 38.41 -9.08
N PRO A 11 -35.38 37.36 -9.86
CA PRO A 11 -34.60 36.22 -9.40
C PRO A 11 -33.14 36.64 -9.14
N VAL A 12 -32.69 36.39 -7.91
CA VAL A 12 -31.27 36.42 -7.54
C VAL A 12 -30.56 35.44 -8.46
N GLN A 13 -29.69 35.96 -9.31
CA GLN A 13 -28.91 35.17 -10.25
C GLN A 13 -28.05 34.19 -9.46
N SER A 14 -28.32 32.92 -9.74
CA SER A 14 -27.57 31.72 -9.36
C SER A 14 -26.09 32.02 -9.11
N ILE A 15 -25.71 32.07 -7.83
CA ILE A 15 -24.34 31.74 -7.44
C ILE A 15 -24.04 30.37 -8.02
N ALA A 16 -23.18 30.35 -9.03
CA ALA A 16 -22.74 29.15 -9.70
C ALA A 16 -22.24 28.18 -8.65
N GLN A 17 -22.82 26.98 -8.72
CA GLN A 17 -22.49 25.80 -7.95
C GLN A 17 -20.98 25.73 -7.70
N GLU A 18 -20.58 25.89 -6.44
CA GLU A 18 -19.34 25.32 -5.97
C GLU A 18 -19.46 23.82 -6.24
N THR A 19 -18.80 23.35 -7.29
CA THR A 19 -18.66 21.93 -7.58
C THR A 19 -18.04 21.29 -6.36
N ILE A 20 -18.89 20.74 -5.50
CA ILE A 20 -18.54 19.78 -4.47
C ILE A 20 -17.97 18.59 -5.23
N GLN A 21 -16.65 18.61 -5.43
CA GLN A 21 -15.90 17.42 -5.78
C GLN A 21 -16.27 16.39 -4.72
N PRO A 22 -16.76 15.19 -5.08
CA PRO A 22 -17.03 14.17 -4.09
C PRO A 22 -15.69 13.87 -3.44
N ARG A 23 -15.52 14.32 -2.19
CA ARG A 23 -14.45 13.81 -1.35
C ARG A 23 -14.77 12.34 -1.21
N VAL A 24 -14.02 11.51 -1.95
CA VAL A 24 -14.04 10.07 -1.77
C VAL A 24 -13.56 9.84 -0.34
N GLU A 25 -14.50 9.71 0.59
CA GLU A 25 -14.23 9.19 1.91
C GLU A 25 -13.76 7.76 1.70
N ARG A 26 -12.45 7.58 1.61
CA ARG A 26 -11.84 6.25 1.55
C ARG A 26 -12.26 5.54 2.82
N THR A 27 -13.21 4.63 2.68
CA THR A 27 -13.68 3.82 3.79
C THR A 27 -12.57 2.84 4.15
N THR A 28 -12.59 2.32 5.37
CA THR A 28 -11.66 1.26 5.80
C THR A 28 -11.72 0.03 4.89
N SER A 29 -12.86 -0.19 4.21
CA SER A 29 -13.05 -1.22 3.18
C SER A 29 -12.21 -0.96 1.92
N ASP A 30 -12.18 0.29 1.42
CA ASP A 30 -11.36 0.65 0.25
C ASP A 30 -9.86 0.52 0.56
N ALA A 31 -9.46 0.84 1.80
CA ALA A 31 -8.10 0.64 2.27
C ALA A 31 -7.73 -0.85 2.32
N HIS A 32 -8.66 -1.72 2.77
CA HIS A 32 -8.45 -3.17 2.83
C HIS A 32 -8.33 -3.81 1.43
N GLU A 33 -9.15 -3.37 0.46
CA GLU A 33 -9.05 -3.83 -0.93
C GLU A 33 -7.73 -3.39 -1.60
N SER A 34 -7.30 -2.15 -1.35
CA SER A 34 -6.01 -1.65 -1.83
C SER A 34 -4.84 -2.45 -1.23
N PHE A 35 -4.89 -2.76 0.07
CA PHE A 35 -3.88 -3.55 0.75
C PHE A 35 -3.83 -4.99 0.23
N ALA A 36 -4.99 -5.63 0.07
CA ALA A 36 -5.07 -6.99 -0.50
C ALA A 36 -4.48 -7.06 -1.91
N THR A 37 -4.75 -6.04 -2.74
CA THR A 37 -4.21 -5.92 -4.09
C THR A 37 -2.68 -5.74 -4.06
N THR A 38 -2.16 -4.85 -3.21
CA THR A 38 -0.71 -4.65 -3.05
C THR A 38 -0.03 -5.90 -2.52
N LEU A 39 -0.66 -6.63 -1.59
CA LEU A 39 -0.13 -7.90 -1.06
C LEU A 39 -0.06 -8.97 -2.16
N GLN A 40 -1.10 -9.07 -2.99
CA GLN A 40 -1.10 -10.02 -4.10
C GLN A 40 -0.01 -9.70 -5.14
N GLN A 41 0.18 -8.42 -5.45
CA GLN A 41 1.27 -7.96 -6.31
C GLN A 41 2.65 -8.25 -5.70
N ALA A 42 2.81 -8.05 -4.39
CA ALA A 42 4.05 -8.37 -3.69
C ALA A 42 4.37 -9.87 -3.76
N ILE A 43 3.36 -10.75 -3.57
CA ILE A 43 3.53 -12.20 -3.70
C ILE A 43 3.94 -12.59 -5.12
N GLN A 44 3.32 -12.01 -6.14
CA GLN A 44 3.71 -12.23 -7.54
C GLN A 44 5.13 -11.73 -7.83
N SER A 45 5.51 -10.58 -7.28
CA SER A 45 6.85 -10.02 -7.40
C SER A 45 7.90 -10.96 -6.79
N VAL A 46 7.64 -11.51 -5.60
CA VAL A 46 8.54 -12.50 -4.96
C VAL A 46 8.67 -13.76 -5.81
N ASN A 47 7.59 -14.23 -6.43
CA ASN A 47 7.65 -15.40 -7.32
C ASN A 47 8.55 -15.14 -8.55
N ASN A 48 8.42 -13.96 -9.16
CA ASN A 48 9.28 -13.55 -10.27
C ASN A 48 10.75 -13.41 -9.84
N GLU A 49 11.00 -12.81 -8.68
CA GLU A 49 12.35 -12.66 -8.13
C GLU A 49 12.99 -14.03 -7.81
N GLN A 50 12.20 -15.01 -7.33
CA GLN A 50 12.67 -16.38 -7.13
C GLN A 50 13.08 -17.06 -8.44
N GLN A 51 12.30 -16.89 -9.51
CA GLN A 51 12.65 -17.44 -10.83
C GLN A 51 13.92 -16.79 -11.37
N HIS A 52 14.04 -15.46 -11.23
CA HIS A 52 15.25 -14.73 -11.63
C HIS A 52 16.48 -15.18 -10.83
N SER A 53 16.32 -15.40 -9.53
CA SER A 53 17.37 -15.91 -8.65
C SER A 53 17.79 -17.35 -9.02
N GLN A 54 16.87 -18.23 -9.42
CA GLN A 54 17.20 -19.56 -9.94
C GLN A 54 18.01 -19.49 -11.23
N GLU A 55 17.67 -18.58 -12.14
CA GLU A 55 18.43 -18.34 -13.36
C GLU A 55 19.84 -17.80 -13.05
N MET A 56 19.94 -16.83 -12.15
CA MET A 56 21.21 -16.29 -11.63
C MET A 56 22.08 -17.36 -10.95
N THR A 57 21.48 -18.23 -10.14
CA THR A 57 22.16 -19.34 -9.45
C THR A 57 22.68 -20.36 -10.45
N THR A 58 21.90 -20.65 -11.50
CA THR A 58 22.33 -21.50 -12.61
C THR A 58 23.54 -20.89 -13.33
N ARG A 59 23.58 -19.56 -13.51
CA ARG A 59 24.76 -18.87 -14.05
C ARG A 59 25.95 -18.86 -13.10
N LEU A 60 25.71 -18.76 -11.79
CA LEU A 60 26.75 -18.74 -10.75
C LEU A 60 27.47 -20.09 -10.62
N VAL A 61 26.73 -21.20 -10.67
CA VAL A 61 27.27 -22.58 -10.65
C VAL A 61 28.18 -22.85 -11.85
N ASN A 62 28.05 -22.07 -12.93
CA ASN A 62 28.95 -22.13 -14.09
C ASN A 62 30.34 -21.50 -13.83
N GLY A 63 30.63 -21.04 -12.60
CA GLY A 63 32.01 -20.84 -12.12
C GLY A 63 32.48 -19.39 -12.01
N ASP A 64 31.57 -18.43 -11.86
CA ASP A 64 31.89 -17.00 -11.88
C ASP A 64 31.84 -16.40 -10.47
N VAL A 65 32.83 -16.71 -9.61
CA VAL A 65 33.03 -15.90 -8.39
C VAL A 65 34.51 -15.73 -8.04
N GLU A 66 34.94 -14.51 -8.28
CA GLU A 66 36.18 -13.89 -7.81
C GLU A 66 35.95 -13.39 -6.37
N SER A 67 36.90 -13.62 -5.46
CA SER A 67 37.01 -12.94 -4.13
C SER A 67 36.15 -13.41 -2.94
N LEU A 68 36.74 -14.25 -2.08
CA LEU A 68 36.30 -14.64 -0.72
C LEU A 68 35.78 -13.49 0.17
N HIS A 69 36.22 -12.24 -0.05
CA HIS A 69 35.75 -11.06 0.69
C HIS A 69 34.25 -10.80 0.50
N ASP A 70 33.72 -11.07 -0.70
CA ASP A 70 32.31 -10.81 -1.00
C ASP A 70 31.39 -11.78 -0.25
N VAL A 71 31.85 -13.02 -0.01
CA VAL A 71 31.12 -14.02 0.79
C VAL A 71 31.00 -13.58 2.25
N MET A 72 32.07 -13.00 2.83
CA MET A 72 32.04 -12.49 4.21
C MET A 72 31.11 -11.28 4.33
N ILE A 73 31.17 -10.34 3.39
CA ILE A 73 30.27 -9.17 3.37
C ILE A 73 28.81 -9.61 3.17
N ALA A 74 28.56 -10.56 2.28
CA ALA A 74 27.23 -11.12 2.06
C ALA A 74 26.68 -11.80 3.32
N SER A 75 27.53 -12.53 4.04
CA SER A 75 27.14 -13.20 5.29
C SER A 75 26.76 -12.21 6.39
N GLU A 76 27.55 -11.14 6.56
CA GLU A 76 27.26 -10.08 7.55
C GLU A 76 25.96 -9.34 7.20
N LYS A 77 25.78 -8.99 5.92
CA LYS A 77 24.56 -8.35 5.42
C LYS A 77 23.33 -9.23 5.61
N ALA A 78 23.46 -10.54 5.39
CA ALA A 78 22.38 -11.51 5.60
C ALA A 78 21.98 -11.59 7.08
N GLY A 79 22.96 -11.55 8.00
CA GLY A 79 22.70 -11.49 9.45
C GLY A 79 21.87 -10.29 9.85
N ILE A 80 22.27 -9.09 9.41
CA ILE A 80 21.54 -7.84 9.69
C ILE A 80 20.14 -7.86 9.08
N ALA A 81 20.00 -8.33 7.83
CA ALA A 81 18.72 -8.43 7.15
C ALA A 81 17.75 -9.40 7.85
N LEU A 82 18.26 -10.51 8.36
CA LEU A 82 17.46 -11.47 9.14
C LEU A 82 16.95 -10.84 10.43
N GLN A 83 17.80 -10.13 11.16
CA GLN A 83 17.40 -9.41 12.37
C GLN A 83 16.31 -8.38 12.09
N ALA A 84 16.48 -7.57 11.04
CA ALA A 84 15.47 -6.60 10.62
C ALA A 84 14.14 -7.28 10.26
N THR A 85 14.19 -8.44 9.61
CA THR A 85 13.00 -9.21 9.25
C THR A 85 12.24 -9.71 10.48
N VAL A 86 12.96 -10.14 11.52
CA VAL A 86 12.33 -10.56 12.79
C VAL A 86 11.60 -9.38 13.45
N GLU A 87 12.22 -8.20 13.47
CA GLU A 87 11.58 -6.99 14.02
C GLU A 87 10.32 -6.59 13.23
N VAL A 88 10.39 -6.62 11.90
CA VAL A 88 9.21 -6.38 11.04
C VAL A 88 8.11 -7.41 11.31
N ARG A 89 8.46 -8.71 11.38
CA ARG A 89 7.49 -9.78 11.71
C ARG A 89 6.79 -9.49 13.04
N ASN A 90 7.55 -9.13 14.06
CA ASN A 90 7.00 -8.83 15.39
C ASN A 90 6.04 -7.63 15.33
N LYS A 91 6.41 -6.56 14.61
CA LYS A 91 5.55 -5.38 14.44
C LYS A 91 4.27 -5.66 13.65
N VAL A 92 4.33 -6.53 12.65
CA VAL A 92 3.15 -6.95 11.87
C VAL A 92 2.19 -7.76 12.74
N VAL A 93 2.70 -8.68 13.57
CA VAL A 93 1.87 -9.44 14.52
C VAL A 93 1.21 -8.50 15.54
N GLU A 94 1.98 -7.57 16.11
CA GLU A 94 1.47 -6.57 17.05
C GLU A 94 0.38 -5.68 16.42
N ALA A 95 0.56 -5.27 15.16
CA ALA A 95 -0.44 -4.50 14.42
C ALA A 95 -1.72 -5.30 14.19
N TYR A 96 -1.60 -6.58 13.80
CA TYR A 96 -2.75 -7.47 13.62
C TYR A 96 -3.54 -7.65 14.93
N GLU A 97 -2.85 -7.96 16.03
CA GLU A 97 -3.50 -8.07 17.34
C GLU A 97 -4.18 -6.77 17.78
N THR A 98 -3.55 -5.63 17.51
CA THR A 98 -4.09 -4.32 17.87
C THR A 98 -5.35 -3.98 17.08
N MET A 99 -5.40 -4.29 15.79
CA MET A 99 -6.62 -4.13 14.99
C MET A 99 -7.75 -5.03 15.49
N MET A 100 -7.45 -6.27 15.90
CA MET A 100 -8.44 -7.19 16.48
C MET A 100 -9.01 -6.64 17.79
N ARG A 101 -8.18 -6.03 18.64
CA ARG A 101 -8.60 -5.41 19.92
C ARG A 101 -9.42 -4.13 19.76
N MET A 102 -9.34 -3.44 18.61
CA MET A 102 -10.16 -2.25 18.33
C MET A 102 -11.56 -2.56 17.81
N GLN A 103 -11.81 -3.80 17.38
CA GLN A 103 -13.09 -4.21 16.77
C GLN A 103 -14.08 -4.88 17.73
N VAL A 104 -13.76 -4.96 19.03
CA VAL A 104 -14.66 -5.46 20.09
C VAL A 104 -15.30 -4.33 20.89
#